data_AF-A0A966JBJ3-F1
#
_entry.id   AF-A0A966JBJ3-F1
#
_cell.length_a   1.000
_cell.length_b   1.000
_cell.length_c   1.000
_cell.angle_alpha   90.00
_cell.angle_beta   90.00
_cell.angle_gamma   90.00
#
_symmetry.space_group_name_H-M   'P 1'
#
loop_
_entity.id
_entity.type
_entity.pdbx_description
1 polymer ?
#
loop_
_entity_poly.entity_id
_entity_poly.type
_entity_poly.pdbx_seq_one_letter_code
_entity_poly.pdbx_strand_id
1 'polypeptide(L)' 'MVACVVAVVLASCTSAGPPAVDLSASAANGLKLSQNNGCASCHGTDFGGGTGPTWQGIIGQTVAFKGGESGVVDREYLT' A
#
# COMPACT_ATOMS: atom_id res chain seq x y z
N MET A 1 -44.25 31.22 -2.29
CA MET A 1 -44.36 29.75 -2.23
C MET A 1 -43.49 29.19 -3.34
N VAL A 2 -42.56 28.29 -2.99
CA VAL A 2 -41.81 27.37 -3.90
C VAL A 2 -40.70 28.06 -4.73
N ALA A 3 -39.42 27.69 -4.70
CA ALA A 3 -38.69 26.60 -4.05
C ALA A 3 -37.22 27.02 -3.82
N CYS A 4 -36.68 26.75 -2.64
CA CYS A 4 -35.25 26.68 -2.42
C CYS A 4 -34.72 25.45 -3.18
N VAL A 5 -34.03 25.68 -4.30
CA VAL A 5 -33.27 24.62 -4.97
C VAL A 5 -32.05 24.32 -4.10
N VAL A 6 -32.17 23.29 -3.26
CA VAL A 6 -31.04 22.74 -2.52
C VAL A 6 -30.21 21.94 -3.52
N ALA A 7 -29.12 22.54 -4.00
CA ALA A 7 -28.09 21.80 -4.73
C ALA A 7 -27.43 20.83 -3.74
N VAL A 8 -27.79 19.55 -3.85
CA VAL A 8 -27.11 18.47 -3.13
C VAL A 8 -25.70 18.36 -3.70
N VAL A 9 -24.74 18.92 -2.97
CA VAL A 9 -23.31 18.71 -3.26
C VAL A 9 -23.00 17.27 -2.86
N LEU A 10 -22.95 16.37 -3.85
CA LEU A 10 -22.35 15.06 -3.68
C LEU A 10 -20.88 15.28 -3.36
N ALA A 11 -20.53 15.24 -2.07
CA ALA A 11 -19.16 15.18 -1.62
C ALA A 11 -18.58 13.84 -2.09
N SER A 12 -18.02 13.84 -3.31
CA SER A 12 -17.18 12.75 -3.79
C SER A 12 -15.95 12.70 -2.89
N CYS A 13 -15.79 11.60 -2.18
CA CYS A 13 -14.54 11.25 -1.53
C CYS A 13 -13.48 11.08 -2.63
N THR A 14 -12.82 12.18 -2.99
CA THR A 14 -11.57 12.11 -3.73
C THR A 14 -10.56 11.47 -2.77
N SER A 15 -10.34 10.17 -2.93
CA SER A 15 -9.14 9.55 -2.40
C SER A 15 -7.99 10.23 -3.13
N ALA A 16 -7.37 11.22 -2.50
CA ALA A 16 -6.10 11.76 -2.94
C ALA A 16 -5.14 10.58 -2.97
N GLY A 17 -4.93 10.03 -4.17
CA GLY A 17 -3.94 9.00 -4.38
C GLY A 17 -2.58 9.54 -3.95
N PRO A 18 -1.69 8.70 -3.41
CA PRO A 18 -0.33 9.14 -3.11
C PRO A 18 0.28 9.78 -4.35
N PRO A 19 1.14 10.81 -4.18
CA PRO A 19 1.78 11.48 -5.32
C PRO A 19 2.42 10.43 -6.22
N ALA A 20 2.24 10.59 -7.53
CA ALA A 20 2.82 9.69 -8.52
C ALA A 20 4.34 9.73 -8.38
N VAL A 21 4.90 8.73 -7.71
CA VAL A 21 6.34 8.51 -7.62
C VAL A 21 6.84 8.08 -8.98
N ASP A 22 7.92 8.71 -9.46
CA ASP A 22 8.60 8.27 -10.68
C ASP A 22 9.34 6.97 -10.38
N LEU A 23 8.73 5.86 -10.78
CA LEU A 23 9.27 4.52 -10.55
C LEU A 23 10.22 4.14 -11.68
N SER A 24 11.33 3.50 -11.33
CA SER A 24 12.12 2.77 -12.32
C SER A 24 11.27 1.70 -13.00
N ALA A 25 11.65 1.27 -14.21
CA ALA A 25 10.92 0.23 -14.94
C ALA A 25 10.76 -1.07 -14.12
N SER A 26 11.79 -1.46 -13.35
CA SER A 26 11.72 -2.63 -12.48
C SER A 26 10.78 -2.44 -11.29
N ALA A 27 10.77 -1.25 -10.68
CA ALA A 27 9.84 -0.93 -9.60
C ALA A 27 8.39 -0.88 -10.09
N ALA A 28 8.14 -0.30 -11.27
CA ALA A 28 6.82 -0.30 -11.90
C ALA A 28 6.34 -1.73 -12.21
N ASN A 29 7.22 -2.60 -12.71
CA ASN A 29 6.89 -4.01 -12.91
C ASN A 29 6.58 -4.73 -11.59
N GLY A 30 7.37 -4.48 -10.54
CA GLY A 30 7.13 -5.03 -9.21
C GLY A 30 5.77 -4.62 -8.64
N LEU A 31 5.41 -3.33 -8.76
CA LEU A 31 4.10 -2.83 -8.35
C LEU A 31 2.95 -3.49 -9.12
N LYS A 32 3.10 -3.64 -10.44
CA LYS A 32 2.09 -4.33 -11.26
C LYS A 32 1.95 -5.80 -10.87
N LEU A 33 3.08 -6.48 -10.61
CA LEU A 33 3.09 -7.86 -10.16
C LEU A 33 2.36 -8.03 -8.82
N SER A 34 2.62 -7.15 -7.85
CA SER A 34 2.00 -7.23 -6.53
C SER A 34 0.50 -6.95 -6.55
N GLN A 35 0.07 -6.01 -7.40
CA GLN A 35 -1.35 -5.71 -7.62
C GLN A 35 -2.08 -6.87 -8.30
N ASN A 36 -1.47 -7.48 -9.31
CA ASN A 36 -2.13 -8.50 -10.13
C ASN A 36 -2.17 -9.90 -9.50
N ASN A 37 -1.24 -10.21 -8.59
CA ASN A 37 -1.15 -11.54 -7.97
C ASN A 37 -1.81 -11.62 -6.58
N GLY A 38 -2.67 -10.65 -6.24
CA GLY A 38 -3.45 -10.69 -5.01
C GLY A 38 -2.66 -10.39 -3.73
N CYS A 39 -1.41 -9.92 -3.81
CA CYS A 39 -0.60 -9.59 -2.63
C CYS A 39 -1.27 -8.54 -1.74
N ALA A 40 -1.94 -7.57 -2.37
CA ALA A 40 -2.70 -6.52 -1.70
C ALA A 40 -3.85 -7.05 -0.80
N SER A 41 -4.33 -8.29 -1.02
CA SER A 41 -5.37 -8.89 -0.19
C SER A 41 -4.92 -9.09 1.26
N CYS A 42 -3.63 -9.32 1.48
CA CYS A 42 -3.04 -9.46 2.82
C CYS A 42 -2.29 -8.20 3.24
N HIS A 43 -1.60 -7.54 2.32
CA HIS A 43 -0.69 -6.42 2.62
C HIS A 43 -1.34 -5.03 2.48
N GLY A 44 -2.64 -4.95 2.23
CA GLY A 44 -3.37 -3.70 2.06
C GLY A 44 -3.37 -3.22 0.60
N THR A 45 -4.41 -2.49 0.21
CA THR A 45 -4.59 -1.98 -1.17
C THR A 45 -3.55 -0.93 -1.56
N ASP A 46 -3.01 -0.22 -0.57
CA ASP A 46 -1.92 0.73 -0.69
C ASP A 46 -0.56 0.16 -0.22
N PHE A 47 -0.51 -1.13 0.13
CA PHE A 47 0.63 -1.80 0.75
C PHE A 47 1.02 -1.26 2.15
N GLY A 48 0.09 -0.56 2.81
CA GLY A 48 0.24 -0.04 4.17
C GLY A 48 0.16 -1.11 5.27
N GLY A 49 -0.16 -2.36 4.93
CA GLY A 49 -0.31 -3.50 5.84
C GLY A 49 -1.75 -3.96 6.01
N GLY A 50 -1.95 -4.94 6.89
CA GLY A 50 -3.25 -5.56 7.16
C GLY A 50 -3.07 -6.88 7.88
N THR A 51 -3.59 -7.96 7.30
CA THR A 51 -3.30 -9.34 7.75
C THR A 51 -1.80 -9.65 7.65
N GLY A 52 -1.15 -9.15 6.59
CA GLY A 52 0.30 -9.15 6.42
C GLY A 52 0.94 -7.83 6.84
N PRO A 53 2.27 -7.80 7.03
CA PRO A 53 2.99 -6.58 7.37
C PRO A 53 2.92 -5.52 6.26
N THR A 54 3.18 -4.26 6.61
CA THR A 54 3.39 -3.20 5.61
C THR A 54 4.61 -3.50 4.73
N TRP A 55 4.58 -3.11 3.46
CA TRP A 55 5.77 -3.10 2.61
C TRP A 55 6.41 -1.71 2.52
N GLN A 56 5.66 -0.68 2.87
CA GLN A 56 6.15 0.69 2.82
C GLN A 56 7.29 0.85 3.83
N GLY A 57 8.49 1.13 3.33
CA GLY A 57 9.68 1.34 4.16
C GLY A 57 10.19 0.09 4.90
N ILE A 58 9.77 -1.13 4.52
CA ILE A 58 10.18 -2.34 5.25
C ILE A 58 11.62 -2.77 4.95
N ILE A 59 12.15 -2.46 3.77
CA ILE A 59 13.51 -2.85 3.36
C ILE A 59 14.54 -2.21 4.31
N GLY A 60 15.42 -3.04 4.88
CA GLY A 60 16.44 -2.63 5.83
C GLY A 60 15.97 -2.58 7.28
N GLN A 61 14.67 -2.78 7.55
CA GLN A 61 14.16 -2.80 8.93
C GLN A 61 14.52 -4.11 9.63
N THR A 62 14.84 -4.02 10.92
CA THR A 62 14.91 -5.20 11.80
C THR A 62 13.50 -5.58 12.25
N VAL A 63 13.12 -6.82 12.02
CA VAL A 63 11.82 -7.38 12.43
C VAL A 63 12.01 -8.55 13.38
N ALA A 64 11.10 -8.67 14.35
CA ALA A 64 11.09 -9.79 15.29
C ALA A 64 10.38 -11.00 14.69
N PHE A 65 10.92 -12.19 14.93
CA PHE A 65 10.35 -13.46 14.53
C PHE A 65 9.68 -14.17 15.71
N LYS A 66 8.79 -15.09 15.39
CA LYS A 66 8.26 -16.02 16.38
C LYS A 66 9.42 -16.82 16.97
N GLY A 67 9.55 -16.82 18.30
CA GLY A 67 10.68 -17.46 19.01
C GLY A 67 11.69 -16.47 19.57
N GLY A 68 11.54 -15.17 19.31
CA GLY A 68 12.31 -14.10 19.96
C GLY A 68 13.56 -13.67 19.21
N GLU A 69 13.92 -14.36 18.12
CA GLU A 69 14.96 -13.91 17.21
C GLU A 69 14.50 -12.68 16.40
N SER A 70 15.45 -12.00 15.75
CA SER A 70 15.17 -10.88 14.86
C SER A 70 16.09 -10.92 13.65
N GLY A 71 15.63 -10.38 12.53
CA GLY A 71 16.38 -10.33 11.28
C GLY A 71 16.15 -9.02 10.54
N VAL A 72 17.08 -8.68 9.65
CA VAL A 72 16.95 -7.51 8.76
C VAL A 72 16.21 -7.95 7.51
N VAL A 73 15.23 -7.16 7.07
CA VAL A 73 14.54 -7.36 5.78
C VAL A 73 15.45 -6.85 4.67
N ASP A 74 16.50 -7.59 4.38
CA ASP A 74 17.46 -7.30 3.32
C ASP A 74 17.12 -8.07 2.03
N ARG A 75 18.06 -8.08 1.07
CA ARG A 75 17.85 -8.79 -0.19
C ARG A 75 17.83 -10.31 0.01
N GLU A 76 18.66 -10.85 0.90
CA GLU A 76 18.74 -12.30 1.16
C GLU A 76 17.45 -12.80 1.81
N TYR A 77 16.83 -11.98 2.65
CA TYR A 77 15.51 -12.27 3.21
C TYR A 77 14.39 -12.37 2.16
N LEU A 78 14.53 -11.71 1.00
CA LEU A 78 13.49 -11.56 -0.04
C LEU A 78 13.75 -12.36 -1.32
N THR A 79 14.78 -13.21 -1.36
CA THR A 79 15.05 -14.11 -2.48
C THR A 79 14.14 -15.33 -2.46
#